data_AF-A0AAF0E8L7-F1
#
_entry.id   AF-A0AAF0E8L7-F1
#
_cell.length_a   1.000
_cell.length_b   1.000
_cell.length_c   1.000
_cell.angle_alpha   90.00
_cell.angle_beta   90.00
_cell.angle_gamma   90.00
#
_symmetry.space_group_name_H-M   'P 1'
#
loop_
_entity.id
_entity.type
_entity.pdbx_description
1 polymer ?
#
loop_
_entity_poly.entity_id
_entity_poly.type
_entity_poly.pdbx_seq_one_letter_code
_entity_poly.pdbx_strand_id
1 'polypeptide(L)'
;MEDGQRVSYKHLRETDSFYDEVLPTGEPVHLRVTRDSQTQEIKPGGVVAKKRIDDLNVFCPMRMYDYRISISTETPMPRPPENSMPMFVREKDRLSYSLQEFQVDLTQVTLSNQEKEPIHELEVEIRHADELLRWAQYTRANSESQEEWTQFEDYILVLLNNVRLLIRNANVHAREGEALQ
;
A
#
# COMPACT_ATOMS: atom_id res chain seq x y z
N MET A 1 -4.15 -32.88 -10.37
CA MET A 1 -4.99 -31.86 -9.71
C MET A 1 -4.01 -30.91 -9.05
N GLU A 2 -3.72 -29.79 -9.71
CA GLU A 2 -2.85 -28.76 -9.12
C GLU A 2 -3.54 -28.23 -7.87
N ASP A 3 -2.80 -28.20 -6.76
CA ASP A 3 -3.24 -27.59 -5.51
C ASP A 3 -3.52 -26.12 -5.82
N GLY A 4 -4.80 -25.76 -5.87
CA GLY A 4 -5.22 -24.42 -6.28
C GLY A 4 -4.52 -23.37 -5.41
N GLN A 5 -3.92 -22.36 -6.04
CA GLN A 5 -3.19 -21.33 -5.32
C GLN A 5 -4.05 -20.74 -4.21
N ARG A 6 -3.58 -20.87 -2.97
CA ARG A 6 -4.28 -20.41 -1.78
C ARG A 6 -3.93 -18.96 -1.49
N VAL A 7 -4.95 -18.19 -1.13
CA VAL A 7 -4.76 -16.84 -0.56
C VAL A 7 -4.10 -17.00 0.82
N SER A 8 -3.00 -16.28 1.05
CA SER A 8 -2.41 -16.16 2.38
C SER A 8 -2.97 -14.95 3.11
N TYR A 9 -3.11 -15.07 4.43
CA TYR A 9 -3.70 -14.05 5.29
C TYR A 9 -2.79 -13.71 6.47
N LYS A 10 -2.73 -12.43 6.83
CA LYS A 10 -2.07 -11.92 8.04
C LYS A 10 -2.90 -10.79 8.65
N HIS A 11 -2.96 -10.77 9.97
CA HIS A 11 -3.52 -9.65 10.74
C HIS A 11 -2.36 -8.96 11.47
N LEU A 12 -2.12 -7.69 11.16
CA LEU A 12 -1.00 -6.92 11.66
C LEU A 12 -1.52 -5.71 12.45
N ARG A 13 -0.92 -5.48 13.62
CA ARG A 13 -1.13 -4.26 14.40
C ARG A 13 0.19 -3.53 14.52
N GLU A 14 0.24 -2.35 13.93
CA GLU A 14 1.45 -1.57 13.77
C GLU A 14 1.26 -0.16 14.29
N THR A 15 2.33 0.42 14.83
CA THR A 15 2.37 1.82 15.22
C THR A 15 3.40 2.53 14.35
N ASP A 16 2.96 3.51 13.57
CA ASP A 16 3.82 4.38 12.77
C ASP A 16 4.09 5.67 13.55
N SER A 17 5.37 5.96 13.79
CA SER A 17 5.85 7.21 14.38
C SER A 17 6.63 8.01 13.35
N PHE A 18 6.37 9.31 13.28
CA PHE A 18 6.93 10.19 12.24
C PHE A 18 7.88 11.22 12.85
N TYR A 19 9.05 11.39 12.25
CA TYR A 19 10.12 12.27 12.73
C TYR A 19 10.61 13.17 11.60
N ASP A 20 10.91 14.43 11.93
CA ASP A 20 11.67 15.31 11.04
C ASP A 20 13.11 15.36 11.54
N GLU A 21 14.03 14.86 10.71
CA GLU A 21 15.44 14.75 11.01
C GLU A 21 16.29 15.48 9.96
N VAL A 22 17.57 15.66 10.26
CA VAL A 22 18.55 16.17 9.30
C VAL A 22 19.61 15.11 9.08
N LEU A 23 19.82 14.74 7.81
CA LEU A 23 20.84 13.78 7.42
C LEU A 23 22.25 14.33 7.66
N PRO A 24 23.29 13.46 7.74
CA PRO A 24 24.68 13.91 7.79
C PRO A 24 25.08 14.82 6.61
N THR A 25 24.36 14.73 5.49
CA THR A 25 24.52 15.60 4.31
C THR A 25 23.97 17.02 4.52
N GLY A 26 23.23 17.26 5.60
CA GLY A 26 22.52 18.52 5.89
C GLY A 26 21.11 18.59 5.31
N GLU A 27 20.66 17.54 4.61
CA GLU A 27 19.32 17.51 4.00
C GLU A 27 18.25 17.12 5.04
N PRO A 28 17.11 17.85 5.10
CA PRO A 28 15.99 17.45 5.94
C PRO A 28 15.33 16.18 5.41
N VAL A 29 14.91 15.30 6.30
CA VAL A 29 14.24 14.04 5.97
C VAL A 29 13.05 13.79 6.89
N HIS A 30 11.95 13.36 6.29
CA HIS A 30 10.78 12.88 7.01
C HIS A 30 10.85 11.36 7.16
N LEU A 31 11.11 10.88 8.37
CA LEU A 31 11.25 9.46 8.68
C LEU A 31 9.93 8.89 9.19
N ARG A 32 9.54 7.74 8.65
CA ARG A 32 8.54 6.86 9.23
C ARG A 32 9.24 5.71 9.93
N VAL A 33 8.87 5.49 11.17
CA VAL A 33 9.33 4.37 11.98
C VAL A 33 8.13 3.50 12.36
N THR A 34 8.09 2.27 11.86
CA THR A 34 7.02 1.30 12.09
C THR A 34 7.43 0.29 13.17
N ARG A 35 6.59 0.15 14.20
CA ARG A 35 6.71 -0.81 15.29
C ARG A 35 5.58 -1.82 15.27
N ASP A 36 5.85 -3.02 15.76
CA ASP A 36 4.77 -3.91 16.20
C ASP A 36 4.10 -3.29 17.44
N SER A 37 2.78 -3.18 17.44
CA SER A 37 2.06 -2.50 18.53
C SER A 37 2.12 -3.28 19.86
N GLN A 38 2.31 -4.60 19.82
CA GLN A 38 2.38 -5.42 21.03
C GLN A 38 3.79 -5.45 21.61
N THR A 39 4.80 -5.74 20.78
CA THR A 39 6.19 -5.90 21.26
C THR A 39 6.95 -4.58 21.32
N GLN A 40 6.46 -3.54 20.65
CA GLN A 40 7.14 -2.25 20.45
C GLN A 40 8.48 -2.36 19.72
N GLU A 41 8.78 -3.53 19.14
CA GLU A 41 9.99 -3.75 18.35
C GLU A 41 9.86 -3.09 16.97
N ILE A 42 10.96 -2.56 16.47
CA ILE A 42 11.02 -2.01 15.11
C ILE A 42 10.92 -3.16 14.12
N LYS A 43 9.97 -3.09 13.18
CA LYS A 43 9.88 -4.10 12.13
C LYS A 43 11.16 -4.11 11.27
N PRO A 44 11.58 -5.28 10.75
CA PRO A 44 12.65 -5.33 9.75
C PRO A 44 12.32 -4.42 8.57
N GLY A 45 13.24 -3.50 8.24
CA GLY A 45 13.00 -2.48 7.20
C GLY A 45 11.94 -1.42 7.57
N GLY A 46 11.51 -1.34 8.83
CA GLY A 46 10.45 -0.44 9.28
C GLY A 46 10.89 1.01 9.49
N VAL A 47 12.13 1.38 9.17
CA VAL A 47 12.61 2.76 9.23
C VAL A 47 12.88 3.24 7.81
N VAL A 48 12.03 4.13 7.31
CA VAL A 48 12.07 4.55 5.90
C VAL A 48 11.80 6.03 5.73
N ALA A 49 12.37 6.60 4.68
CA ALA A 49 11.92 7.86 4.10
C ALA A 49 11.06 7.55 2.88
N LYS A 50 9.75 7.77 2.99
CA LYS A 50 8.80 7.58 1.89
C LYS A 50 8.72 8.84 1.03
N LYS A 51 8.93 8.70 -0.27
CA LYS A 51 8.78 9.79 -1.24
C LYS A 51 7.79 9.38 -2.33
N ARG A 52 6.73 10.19 -2.49
CA ARG A 52 5.79 10.05 -3.61
C ARG A 52 6.50 10.48 -4.90
N ILE A 53 6.47 9.62 -5.91
CA ILE A 53 6.98 9.93 -7.25
C ILE A 53 5.87 10.56 -8.08
N ASP A 54 4.75 9.86 -8.21
CA ASP A 54 3.63 10.32 -9.03
C ASP A 54 2.31 9.65 -8.65
N ASP A 55 1.21 10.22 -9.14
CA ASP A 55 -0.17 9.77 -8.93
C ASP A 55 -1.00 9.85 -10.20
N LEU A 56 -1.83 8.83 -10.42
CA LEU A 56 -2.90 8.83 -11.43
C LEU A 56 -4.24 8.61 -10.73
N ASN A 57 -5.11 9.61 -10.78
CA ASN A 57 -6.48 9.53 -10.27
C ASN A 57 -7.43 9.07 -11.37
N VAL A 58 -8.26 8.06 -11.09
CA VAL A 58 -9.23 7.50 -12.02
C VAL A 58 -10.64 7.67 -11.47
N PHE A 59 -11.41 8.53 -12.15
CA PHE A 59 -12.81 8.76 -11.84
C PHE A 59 -13.69 7.61 -12.35
N CYS A 60 -14.52 7.06 -11.46
CA CYS A 60 -15.36 5.89 -11.70
C CYS A 60 -16.85 6.24 -11.53
N PRO A 61 -17.49 6.91 -12.52
CA PRO A 61 -18.85 7.46 -12.36
C PRO A 61 -19.94 6.44 -12.05
N MET A 62 -19.72 5.16 -12.38
CA MET A 62 -20.67 4.06 -12.16
C MET A 62 -20.33 3.21 -10.92
N ARG A 63 -19.51 3.74 -10.01
CA ARG A 63 -19.04 3.09 -8.78
C ARG A 63 -19.10 4.07 -7.61
N MET A 64 -19.08 3.54 -6.38
CA MET A 64 -19.09 4.38 -5.16
C MET A 64 -17.71 4.91 -4.78
N TYR A 65 -16.65 4.33 -5.36
CA TYR A 65 -15.28 4.71 -5.10
C TYR A 65 -14.57 5.03 -6.41
N ASP A 66 -13.89 6.15 -6.42
CA ASP A 66 -12.78 6.42 -7.32
C ASP A 66 -11.53 5.71 -6.80
N TYR A 67 -10.52 5.55 -7.66
CA TYR A 67 -9.24 4.99 -7.21
C TYR A 67 -8.06 5.84 -7.70
N ARG A 68 -6.96 5.77 -6.94
CA ARG A 68 -5.70 6.41 -7.26
C ARG A 68 -4.62 5.36 -7.36
N ILE A 69 -3.86 5.39 -8.45
CA ILE A 69 -2.63 4.62 -8.59
C ILE A 69 -1.49 5.53 -8.15
N SER A 70 -0.72 5.11 -7.15
CA SER A 70 0.38 5.89 -6.59
C SER A 70 1.69 5.13 -6.73
N ILE A 71 2.74 5.81 -7.17
CA ILE A 71 4.10 5.26 -7.21
C ILE A 71 4.94 5.99 -6.15
N SER A 72 5.58 5.25 -5.26
CA SER A 72 6.41 5.82 -4.20
C SER A 72 7.69 5.02 -4.03
N THR A 73 8.78 5.68 -3.65
CA THR A 73 9.99 5.02 -3.16
C THR A 73 9.97 5.00 -1.63
N GLU A 74 10.36 3.88 -1.02
CA GLU A 74 10.60 3.79 0.41
C GLU A 74 12.09 3.49 0.63
N THR A 75 12.87 4.53 0.91
CA THR A 75 14.31 4.39 1.11
C THR A 75 14.58 3.96 2.56
N PRO A 76 15.29 2.85 2.81
CA PRO A 76 15.69 2.47 4.16
C PRO A 76 16.58 3.54 4.80
N MET A 77 16.28 3.88 6.05
CA MET A 77 17.01 4.92 6.79
C MET A 77 17.53 4.39 8.13
N PRO A 78 18.61 5.01 8.66
CA PRO A 78 19.02 4.77 10.04
C PRO A 78 17.90 5.13 11.03
N ARG A 79 17.93 4.53 12.21
CA ARG A 79 17.02 4.89 13.30
C ARG A 79 17.20 6.37 13.67
N PRO A 80 16.12 7.08 14.03
CA PRO A 80 16.26 8.44 14.56
C PRO A 80 17.09 8.41 15.87
N PRO A 81 17.74 9.53 16.23
CA PRO A 81 18.42 9.68 17.51
C PRO A 81 17.51 9.34 18.70
N GLU A 82 18.06 8.76 19.77
CA GLU A 82 17.27 8.32 20.94
C GLU A 82 16.50 9.45 21.63
N ASN A 83 17.00 10.68 21.54
CA ASN A 83 16.38 11.87 22.11
C ASN A 83 15.37 12.55 21.16
N SER A 84 15.19 12.02 19.95
CA SER A 84 14.23 12.56 19.00
C SER A 84 12.80 12.20 19.40
N MET A 85 11.90 13.17 19.26
CA MET A 85 10.48 13.01 19.58
C MET A 85 9.67 12.95 18.29
N PRO A 86 8.72 11.98 18.19
CA PRO A 86 7.87 11.91 17.01
C PRO A 86 6.96 13.13 16.95
N MET A 87 6.80 13.69 15.76
CA MET A 87 5.85 14.77 15.49
C MET A 87 4.41 14.31 15.66
N PHE A 88 4.12 13.10 15.18
CA PHE A 88 2.84 12.44 15.37
C PHE A 88 2.99 10.93 15.30
N VAL A 89 2.00 10.25 15.88
CA VAL A 89 1.90 8.80 15.93
C VAL A 89 0.51 8.39 15.47
N ARG A 90 0.47 7.32 14.69
CA ARG A 90 -0.77 6.67 14.26
C ARG A 90 -0.70 5.17 14.49
N GLU A 91 -1.83 4.59 14.82
CA GLU A 91 -2.01 3.15 14.94
C GLU A 91 -2.65 2.62 13.66
N LYS A 92 -2.23 1.43 13.25
CA LYS A 92 -2.71 0.72 12.07
C LYS A 92 -3.13 -0.67 12.47
N ASP A 93 -4.40 -0.99 12.28
CA ASP A 93 -4.91 -2.36 12.32
C ASP A 93 -5.17 -2.82 10.88
N ARG A 94 -4.40 -3.81 10.41
CA ARG A 94 -4.34 -4.20 9.00
C ARG A 94 -4.63 -5.68 8.79
N LEU A 95 -5.59 -5.96 7.91
CA LEU A 95 -5.84 -7.28 7.34
C LEU A 95 -5.16 -7.35 5.97
N SER A 96 -4.13 -8.17 5.85
CA SER A 96 -3.35 -8.34 4.62
C SER A 96 -3.64 -9.70 3.98
N TYR A 97 -4.09 -9.67 2.73
CA TYR A 97 -4.31 -10.84 1.90
C TYR A 97 -3.31 -10.81 0.75
N SER A 98 -2.66 -11.93 0.44
CA SER A 98 -1.83 -12.01 -0.76
C SER A 98 -2.10 -13.26 -1.58
N LEU A 99 -2.07 -13.08 -2.90
CA LEU A 99 -2.25 -14.13 -3.90
C LEU A 99 -1.31 -13.82 -5.05
N GLN A 100 -0.40 -14.75 -5.36
CA GLN A 100 0.66 -14.54 -6.35
C GLN A 100 1.48 -13.27 -6.02
N GLU A 101 1.57 -12.36 -7.00
CA GLU A 101 2.33 -11.12 -6.98
C GLU A 101 1.56 -9.93 -6.41
N PHE A 102 0.32 -10.15 -5.97
CA PHE A 102 -0.58 -9.10 -5.53
C PHE A 102 -0.90 -9.21 -4.05
N GLN A 103 -1.05 -8.05 -3.41
CA GLN A 103 -1.46 -7.91 -2.02
C GLN A 103 -2.67 -6.98 -1.96
N VAL A 104 -3.63 -7.32 -1.10
CA VAL A 104 -4.77 -6.48 -0.75
C VAL A 104 -4.72 -6.23 0.74
N ASP A 105 -4.60 -4.97 1.12
CA ASP A 105 -4.54 -4.54 2.51
C ASP A 105 -5.79 -3.75 2.86
N LEU A 106 -6.54 -4.20 3.87
CA LEU A 106 -7.59 -3.40 4.50
C LEU A 106 -7.00 -2.85 5.79
N THR A 107 -6.84 -1.54 5.87
CA THR A 107 -6.19 -0.86 7.00
C THR A 107 -7.16 0.08 7.67
N GLN A 108 -7.34 -0.07 8.98
CA GLN A 108 -7.92 0.95 9.82
C GLN A 108 -6.79 1.78 10.45
N VAL A 109 -6.82 3.08 10.23
CA VAL A 109 -5.82 4.03 10.75
C VAL A 109 -6.46 4.89 11.84
N THR A 110 -5.86 4.90 13.02
CA THR A 110 -6.29 5.73 14.15
C THR A 110 -5.19 6.74 14.46
N LEU A 111 -5.51 8.04 14.39
CA LEU A 111 -4.59 9.09 14.81
C LEU A 111 -4.75 9.34 16.31
N SER A 112 -3.64 9.55 17.01
CA SER A 112 -3.63 9.76 18.47
C SER A 112 -4.51 10.93 18.94
N ASN A 113 -4.78 11.90 18.07
CA ASN A 113 -5.62 13.07 18.33
C ASN A 113 -7.07 12.94 17.81
N GLN A 114 -7.42 11.84 17.13
CA GLN A 114 -8.72 11.61 16.50
C GLN A 114 -9.21 10.16 16.70
N GLU A 115 -9.08 9.63 17.92
CA GLU A 115 -9.43 8.23 18.22
C GLU A 115 -10.88 7.84 17.89
N LYS A 116 -11.80 8.82 17.87
CA LYS A 116 -13.24 8.57 17.65
C LYS A 116 -13.64 8.41 16.19
N GLU A 117 -12.75 8.74 15.24
CA GLU A 117 -13.04 8.74 13.81
C GLU A 117 -11.90 8.06 13.04
N PRO A 118 -11.82 6.72 13.07
CA PRO A 118 -10.79 6.00 12.34
C PRO A 118 -10.99 6.15 10.82
N ILE A 119 -9.88 6.18 10.10
CA ILE A 119 -9.86 6.19 8.63
C ILE A 119 -9.78 4.75 8.15
N HIS A 120 -10.65 4.37 7.21
CA HIS A 120 -10.64 3.05 6.59
C HIS A 120 -10.06 3.12 5.18
N GLU A 121 -8.99 2.37 4.94
CA GLU A 121 -8.25 2.35 3.69
C GLU A 121 -8.26 0.93 3.10
N LEU A 122 -8.31 0.84 1.78
CA LEU A 122 -8.10 -0.40 1.03
C LEU A 122 -7.03 -0.13 -0.03
N GLU A 123 -5.94 -0.88 0.01
CA GLU A 123 -4.80 -0.77 -0.90
C GLU A 123 -4.63 -2.08 -1.68
N VAL A 124 -4.29 -1.98 -2.98
CA VAL A 124 -3.90 -3.11 -3.81
C VAL A 124 -2.49 -2.85 -4.33
N GLU A 125 -1.56 -3.75 -4.03
CA GLU A 125 -0.13 -3.56 -4.29
C GLU A 125 0.44 -4.73 -5.10
N ILE A 126 1.50 -4.44 -5.86
CA ILE A 126 2.38 -5.45 -6.46
C ILE A 126 3.53 -5.67 -5.49
N ARG A 127 3.71 -6.91 -5.03
CA ARG A 127 4.64 -7.27 -3.94
C ARG A 127 6.10 -7.15 -4.35
N HIS A 128 6.43 -7.56 -5.56
CA HIS A 128 7.79 -7.51 -6.11
C HIS A 128 7.88 -6.45 -7.21
N ALA A 129 7.86 -5.17 -6.79
CA ALA A 129 7.92 -4.03 -7.70
C ALA A 129 9.21 -4.01 -8.54
N ASP A 130 10.31 -4.59 -8.05
CA ASP A 130 11.54 -4.76 -8.79
C ASP A 130 11.40 -5.70 -9.99
N GLU A 131 10.60 -6.76 -9.86
CA GLU A 131 10.27 -7.65 -10.98
C GLU A 131 9.42 -6.94 -12.03
N LEU A 132 8.41 -6.18 -11.60
CA LEU A 132 7.62 -5.34 -12.51
C LEU A 132 8.51 -4.36 -13.30
N LEU A 133 9.48 -3.73 -12.63
CA LEU A 133 10.42 -2.81 -13.27
C LEU A 133 11.34 -3.52 -14.29
N ARG A 134 11.76 -4.76 -14.00
CA ARG A 134 12.52 -5.56 -14.99
C ARG A 134 11.69 -5.85 -16.23
N TRP A 135 10.43 -6.24 -16.05
CA TRP A 135 9.52 -6.44 -17.17
C TRP A 135 9.31 -5.15 -17.95
N ALA A 136 9.06 -4.03 -17.27
CA ALA A 136 8.91 -2.73 -17.94
C ALA A 136 10.14 -2.33 -18.78
N GLN A 137 11.36 -2.58 -18.28
CA GLN A 137 12.59 -2.33 -19.01
C GLN A 137 12.73 -3.25 -20.23
N TYR A 138 12.39 -4.53 -20.07
CA TYR A 138 12.38 -5.50 -21.16
C TYR A 138 11.39 -5.11 -22.25
N THR A 139 10.15 -4.78 -21.90
CA THR A 139 9.11 -4.34 -22.85
C THR A 139 9.56 -3.09 -23.60
N ARG A 140 10.10 -2.09 -22.89
CA ARG A 140 10.61 -0.87 -23.50
C ARG A 140 11.79 -1.11 -24.46
N ALA A 141 12.67 -2.06 -24.14
CA ALA A 141 13.81 -2.37 -25.00
C ALA A 141 13.42 -3.10 -26.29
N ASN A 142 12.29 -3.82 -26.27
CA ASN A 142 11.79 -4.60 -27.41
C ASN A 142 10.59 -3.96 -28.12
N SER A 143 10.21 -2.72 -27.78
CA SER A 143 9.01 -2.07 -28.33
C SER A 143 9.11 -1.71 -29.82
N GLU A 144 10.28 -1.80 -30.43
CA GLU A 144 10.48 -1.55 -31.87
C GLU A 144 10.11 -2.77 -32.74
N SER A 145 9.95 -3.96 -32.15
CA SER A 145 9.59 -5.19 -32.84
C SER A 145 8.14 -5.60 -32.54
N GLN A 146 7.18 -4.95 -33.21
CA GLN A 146 5.72 -5.14 -33.02
C GLN A 146 5.22 -4.83 -31.60
N GLU A 147 3.96 -4.38 -31.47
CA GLU A 147 3.29 -4.25 -30.17
C GLU A 147 3.04 -5.66 -29.60
N GLU A 148 4.07 -6.28 -29.04
CA GLU A 148 3.96 -7.58 -28.41
C GLU A 148 3.52 -7.43 -26.95
N TRP A 149 2.47 -8.17 -26.59
CA TRP A 149 1.99 -8.25 -25.22
C TRP A 149 3.03 -8.99 -24.36
N THR A 150 3.50 -8.36 -23.28
CA THR A 150 4.53 -8.91 -22.41
C THR A 150 4.01 -9.12 -20.99
N GLN A 151 4.88 -9.63 -20.11
CA GLN A 151 4.50 -9.85 -18.72
C GLN A 151 4.28 -8.54 -17.97
N PHE A 152 4.84 -7.42 -18.46
CA PHE A 152 4.49 -6.12 -17.92
C PHE A 152 2.99 -5.83 -18.08
N GLU A 153 2.44 -6.03 -19.28
CA GLU A 153 1.01 -5.86 -19.54
C GLU A 153 0.16 -6.83 -18.71
N ASP A 154 0.60 -8.08 -18.53
CA ASP A 154 -0.09 -9.05 -17.65
C ASP A 154 -0.20 -8.54 -16.21
N TYR A 155 0.90 -8.07 -15.62
CA TYR A 155 0.89 -7.53 -14.26
C TYR A 155 -0.06 -6.34 -14.11
N ILE A 156 -0.03 -5.42 -15.08
CA ILE A 156 -0.92 -4.24 -15.08
C ILE A 156 -2.38 -4.66 -15.27
N LEU A 157 -2.66 -5.62 -16.16
CA LEU A 157 -4.00 -6.14 -16.40
C LEU A 157 -4.57 -6.78 -15.13
N VAL A 158 -3.80 -7.63 -14.46
CA VAL A 158 -4.25 -8.31 -13.23
C VAL A 158 -4.43 -7.30 -12.09
N LEU A 159 -3.51 -6.35 -11.91
CA LEU A 159 -3.66 -5.26 -10.92
C LEU A 159 -4.99 -4.51 -11.11
N LEU A 160 -5.24 -4.03 -12.33
CA LEU A 160 -6.44 -3.27 -12.64
C LEU A 160 -7.71 -4.11 -12.52
N ASN A 161 -7.65 -5.40 -12.87
CA ASN A 161 -8.79 -6.31 -12.71
C ASN A 161 -9.10 -6.55 -11.22
N ASN A 162 -8.09 -6.71 -10.36
CA ASN A 162 -8.28 -6.82 -8.92
C ASN A 162 -8.95 -5.56 -8.35
N VAL A 163 -8.47 -4.37 -8.72
CA VAL A 163 -9.09 -3.08 -8.32
C VAL A 163 -10.55 -2.99 -8.78
N ARG A 164 -10.82 -3.28 -10.07
CA ARG A 164 -12.18 -3.25 -10.63
C ARG A 164 -13.11 -4.25 -9.95
N LEU A 165 -12.62 -5.44 -9.62
CA LEU A 165 -13.38 -6.46 -8.92
C LEU A 165 -13.78 -5.99 -7.53
N LEU A 166 -12.83 -5.44 -6.76
CA LEU A 166 -13.07 -4.96 -5.40
C LEU A 166 -14.07 -3.79 -5.39
N ILE A 167 -13.85 -2.77 -6.23
CA ILE A 167 -14.73 -1.61 -6.31
C ILE A 167 -16.14 -1.99 -6.77
N ARG A 168 -16.29 -2.99 -7.66
CA ARG A 168 -17.61 -3.49 -8.08
C ARG A 168 -18.37 -4.18 -6.95
N ASN A 169 -17.66 -4.83 -6.02
CA ASN A 169 -18.27 -5.59 -4.92
C ASN A 169 -18.40 -4.80 -3.61
N ALA A 170 -17.90 -3.56 -3.55
CA ALA A 170 -18.05 -2.71 -2.37
C ALA A 170 -19.52 -2.37 -2.03
N ASN A 171 -20.45 -2.54 -2.97
CA ASN A 171 -21.86 -2.17 -2.83
C ASN A 171 -22.77 -3.25 -2.24
N VAL A 172 -22.29 -4.48 -2.03
CA VAL A 172 -23.17 -5.62 -1.75
C VAL A 172 -23.88 -5.51 -0.39
N HIS A 173 -23.33 -4.76 0.58
CA HIS A 173 -23.91 -4.63 1.91
C HIS A 173 -24.63 -3.30 2.20
N ALA A 174 -24.55 -2.31 1.32
CA ALA A 174 -25.25 -1.02 1.55
C ALA A 174 -26.79 -1.14 1.45
N ARG A 175 -27.32 -2.24 0.90
CA ARG A 175 -28.76 -2.40 0.60
C ARG A 175 -29.57 -3.18 1.63
N GLU A 176 -28.95 -3.78 2.64
CA GLU A 176 -29.69 -4.52 3.68
C GLU A 176 -30.21 -3.59 4.81
N GLY A 177 -29.71 -2.36 4.90
CA GLY A 177 -30.12 -1.37 5.92
C GLY A 177 -31.26 -0.42 5.52
N GLU A 178 -31.64 -0.35 4.24
CA GLU A 178 -32.64 0.61 3.73
C GLU A 178 -34.02 -0.03 3.45
N ALA A 179 -34.21 -1.32 3.77
CA ALA A 179 -35.48 -2.03 3.51
C ALA A 179 -36.47 -2.04 4.70
N LEU A 180 -36.23 -1.25 5.75
CA LEU A 180 -37.13 -1.14 6.91
C LEU A 180 -37.26 0.31 7.40
N GLN A 181 -37.96 1.15 6.64
CA GLN A 181 -38.77 2.28 7.16
C GLN A 181 -40.01 2.47 6.29
#